data_AF-A0A848FUG4-F1
#
_entry.id   AF-A0A848FUG4-F1
#
_cell.length_a   1.000
_cell.length_b   1.000
_cell.length_c   1.000
_cell.angle_alpha   90.00
_cell.angle_beta   90.00
_cell.angle_gamma   90.00
#
_symmetry.space_group_name_H-M   'P 1'
#
loop_
_entity.id
_entity.type
_entity.pdbx_description
1 polymer ?
#
loop_
_entity_poly.entity_id
_entity_poly.type
_entity_poly.pdbx_seq_one_letter_code
_entity_poly.pdbx_strand_id
1 'polypeptide(L)'
;MIKQITILAGMALTHQLATAQLKPFTIEGTIKGDHKGYVYLSYGTGSRSSQLDSAQVKNGRFSFRGELPHAVSAGIFLKMSRVWTGNEDAGNVYIEPGNMKLSLVKGDLRHAKLTGSAAQADDDRLEAATAAARVKLEPLSKAFSALNEKYIAAMRAKKDEATLEKMKKDLDAIKTKMEPYQEQISEETIQFIKKNPDSWVTVNMMRFYVSQMKVDEGEAVYAAMPADKQQSSLGKELKKELEGMRMGSPGSTAFVFSKKDINGETIDLASLKGKYVLIDFWASWCGPCRKGNPHLKSLYGKYKDKGFEIIGISDDDSDHNAWKKAVEKDGIGIWKHALRGLDMEKAMKGEENPNDISDKYGIHSLPTKILIDQNGVIIGRYGGGGEDDDAMDKKLKEIFGS
;
A
#
# COMPACT_ATOMS: atom_id res chain seq x y z
N MET A 1 -15.74 51.65 -51.14
CA MET A 1 -15.80 50.24 -50.67
C MET A 1 -14.75 50.06 -49.59
N ILE A 2 -15.14 50.26 -48.33
CA ILE A 2 -14.25 50.13 -47.16
C ILE A 2 -14.59 48.78 -46.52
N LYS A 3 -13.64 47.84 -46.55
CA LYS A 3 -13.79 46.51 -45.92
C LYS A 3 -13.58 46.66 -44.40
N GLN A 4 -14.64 46.40 -43.64
CA GLN A 4 -14.56 46.24 -42.19
C GLN A 4 -13.82 44.94 -41.85
N ILE A 5 -12.78 45.04 -41.02
CA ILE A 5 -12.07 43.90 -40.41
C ILE A 5 -12.63 43.73 -39.00
N THR A 6 -13.38 42.66 -38.79
CA THR A 6 -13.85 42.23 -37.47
C THR A 6 -12.70 41.55 -36.74
N ILE A 7 -12.18 42.17 -35.69
CA ILE A 7 -11.19 41.56 -34.79
C ILE A 7 -11.96 40.73 -33.75
N LEU A 8 -11.87 39.41 -33.85
CA LEU A 8 -12.27 38.48 -32.78
C LEU A 8 -11.26 38.57 -31.64
N ALA A 9 -11.68 39.08 -30.48
CA ALA A 9 -10.91 39.01 -29.25
C ALA A 9 -11.06 37.60 -28.65
N GLY A 10 -10.04 36.75 -28.82
CA GLY A 10 -9.94 35.48 -28.12
C GLY A 10 -9.59 35.69 -26.64
N MET A 11 -10.51 35.35 -25.75
CA MET A 11 -10.22 35.20 -24.32
C MET A 11 -9.29 33.99 -24.14
N ALA A 12 -7.99 34.23 -23.96
CA ALA A 12 -7.07 33.22 -23.47
C ALA A 12 -7.31 33.00 -21.98
N LEU A 13 -8.01 31.92 -21.62
CA LEU A 13 -8.01 31.41 -20.25
C LEU A 13 -6.61 30.86 -19.93
N THR A 14 -5.74 31.73 -19.39
CA THR A 14 -4.50 31.29 -18.76
C THR A 14 -4.87 30.52 -17.50
N HIS A 15 -4.75 29.19 -17.53
CA HIS A 15 -4.73 28.38 -16.31
C HIS A 15 -3.46 28.75 -15.53
N GLN A 16 -3.57 29.70 -14.61
CA GLN A 16 -2.55 29.87 -13.58
C GLN A 16 -2.54 28.59 -12.74
N LEU A 17 -1.49 27.78 -12.91
CA LEU A 17 -1.15 26.76 -11.93
C LEU A 17 -0.93 27.47 -10.60
N ALA A 18 -1.91 27.40 -9.70
CA ALA A 18 -1.75 27.90 -8.34
C ALA A 18 -0.65 27.07 -7.67
N THR A 19 0.56 27.60 -7.62
CA THR A 19 1.62 27.06 -6.77
C THR A 19 1.15 27.25 -5.33
N ALA A 20 1.05 26.15 -4.56
CA ALA A 20 0.63 26.22 -3.17
C ALA A 20 1.50 27.24 -2.42
N GLN A 21 0.87 28.24 -1.82
CA GLN A 21 1.57 29.31 -1.10
C GLN A 21 2.24 28.73 0.15
N LEU A 22 3.56 28.87 0.26
CA LEU A 22 4.29 28.50 1.46
C LEU A 22 3.94 29.47 2.61
N LYS A 23 3.73 28.92 3.80
CA LYS A 23 3.44 29.68 5.01
C LYS A 23 4.42 29.30 6.12
N PRO A 24 4.85 30.27 6.96
CA PRO A 24 5.85 30.02 7.97
C PRO A 24 5.35 29.08 9.06
N PHE A 25 6.26 28.27 9.60
CA PHE A 25 6.07 27.52 10.81
C PHE A 25 7.23 27.75 11.80
N THR A 26 6.92 27.60 13.08
CA THR A 26 7.93 27.52 14.14
C THR A 26 7.63 26.34 15.06
N ILE A 27 8.67 25.66 15.52
CA ILE A 27 8.56 24.60 16.54
C ILE A 27 9.45 25.00 17.70
N GLU A 28 8.86 25.20 18.87
CA GLU A 28 9.58 25.36 20.13
C GLU A 28 9.70 24.00 20.81
N GLY A 29 10.93 23.51 20.95
CA GLY A 29 11.23 22.17 21.39
C GLY A 29 11.81 22.09 22.80
N THR A 30 11.45 21.04 23.52
CA THR A 30 12.12 20.60 24.75
C THR A 30 12.47 19.12 24.69
N ILE A 31 13.57 18.73 25.32
CA ILE A 31 13.98 17.33 25.44
C ILE A 31 14.36 16.99 26.88
N LYS A 32 13.74 15.94 27.41
CA LYS A 32 14.07 15.33 28.71
C LYS A 32 15.07 14.19 28.51
N GLY A 33 16.01 14.08 29.45
CA GLY A 33 17.11 13.11 29.42
C GLY A 33 18.35 13.73 28.78
N ASP A 34 19.46 13.81 29.54
CA ASP A 34 20.69 14.53 29.20
C ASP A 34 21.14 14.26 27.75
N HIS A 35 20.76 15.16 26.84
CA HIS A 35 21.09 15.12 25.42
C HIS A 35 21.82 16.39 25.05
N LYS A 36 23.05 16.20 24.57
CA LYS A 36 23.93 17.26 24.09
C LYS A 36 24.15 16.99 22.61
N GLY A 37 23.91 17.98 21.76
CA GLY A 37 24.01 17.83 20.31
C GLY A 37 22.82 18.45 19.60
N TYR A 38 22.32 17.75 18.58
CA TYR A 38 21.25 18.23 17.71
C TYR A 38 19.99 17.37 17.85
N VAL A 39 18.85 17.98 17.57
CA VAL A 39 17.63 17.29 17.14
C VAL A 39 17.54 17.49 15.63
N TYR A 40 17.20 16.44 14.89
CA TYR A 40 16.99 16.48 13.45
C TYR A 40 15.51 16.36 13.13
N LEU A 41 15.06 17.13 12.13
CA LEU A 41 13.69 17.11 11.63
C LEU A 41 13.74 16.83 10.12
N SER A 42 13.07 15.77 9.68
CA SER A 42 12.96 15.39 8.28
C SER A 42 11.51 15.43 7.84
N TYR A 43 11.17 16.20 6.81
CA TYR A 43 9.78 16.36 6.36
C TYR A 43 9.71 16.62 4.86
N GLY A 44 8.58 16.27 4.24
CA GLY A 44 8.41 16.38 2.79
C GLY A 44 6.99 16.79 2.40
N THR A 45 6.87 17.53 1.29
CA THR A 45 5.58 17.97 0.74
C THR A 45 5.03 17.03 -0.35
N GLY A 46 5.69 15.89 -0.56
CA GLY A 46 5.34 14.88 -1.57
C GLY A 46 6.22 13.63 -1.42
N SER A 47 6.00 12.61 -2.25
CA SER A 47 6.68 11.31 -2.12
C SER A 47 8.20 11.32 -2.38
N ARG A 48 8.72 12.33 -3.09
CA ARG A 48 10.12 12.36 -3.58
C ARG A 48 10.96 13.53 -3.06
N SER A 49 10.40 14.39 -2.23
CA SER A 49 11.10 15.56 -1.69
C SER A 49 11.10 15.51 -0.17
N SER A 50 12.28 15.35 0.43
CA SER A 50 12.46 15.54 1.87
C SER A 50 13.46 16.67 2.12
N GLN A 51 13.12 17.50 3.11
CA GLN A 51 14.00 18.49 3.70
C GLN A 51 14.53 17.92 5.00
N LEU A 52 15.80 18.18 5.29
CA LEU A 52 16.44 17.83 6.56
C LEU A 52 16.92 19.11 7.23
N ASP A 53 16.42 19.35 8.44
CA ASP A 53 16.85 20.45 9.29
C ASP A 53 17.46 19.90 10.59
N SER A 54 18.24 20.72 11.28
CA SER A 54 18.86 20.39 12.56
C SER A 54 18.88 21.59 13.50
N ALA A 55 18.50 21.35 14.75
CA ALA A 55 18.50 22.36 15.80
C ALA A 55 19.42 21.94 16.94
N GLN A 56 20.38 22.79 17.29
CA GLN A 56 21.27 22.54 18.43
C GLN A 56 20.47 22.62 19.74
N VAL A 57 20.65 21.63 20.61
CA VAL A 57 20.06 21.61 21.94
C VAL A 57 20.90 22.43 22.90
N LYS A 58 20.28 23.46 23.49
CA LYS A 58 20.86 24.31 24.54
C LYS A 58 19.95 24.28 25.76
N ASN A 59 20.48 23.83 26.90
CA ASN A 59 19.73 23.71 28.16
C ASN A 59 18.41 22.93 28.00
N GLY A 60 18.45 21.81 27.25
CA GLY A 60 17.29 20.98 26.96
C GLY A 60 16.25 21.61 26.03
N ARG A 61 16.56 22.74 25.38
CA ARG A 61 15.68 23.45 24.45
C ARG A 61 16.27 23.53 23.05
N PHE A 62 15.41 23.56 22.04
CA PHE A 62 15.77 23.71 20.63
C PHE A 62 14.63 24.38 19.87
N SER A 63 14.87 24.82 18.63
CA SER A 63 13.82 25.40 17.79
C SER A 63 14.03 25.13 16.31
N PHE A 64 12.95 24.88 15.58
CA PHE A 64 12.93 24.83 14.12
C PHE A 64 12.11 25.97 13.56
N ARG A 65 12.47 26.44 12.37
CA ARG A 65 11.72 27.44 11.60
C ARG A 65 11.81 27.09 10.12
N GLY A 66 10.72 27.26 9.40
CA GLY A 66 10.70 27.03 7.97
C GLY A 66 9.36 27.45 7.38
N GLU A 67 9.07 26.97 6.19
CA GLU A 67 7.80 27.22 5.52
C GLU A 67 7.22 25.92 4.96
N LEU A 68 5.90 25.81 5.02
CA LEU A 68 5.16 24.64 4.54
C LEU A 68 3.92 25.10 3.76
N PRO A 69 3.52 24.39 2.70
CA PRO A 69 2.28 24.67 1.99
C PRO A 69 1.04 24.23 2.80
N HIS A 70 1.21 23.21 3.63
CA HIS A 70 0.16 22.56 4.42
C HIS A 70 0.78 21.64 5.48
N ALA A 71 -0.05 20.91 6.25
CA ALA A 71 0.45 19.94 7.21
C ALA A 71 1.19 18.77 6.54
N VAL A 72 2.26 18.29 7.14
CA VAL A 72 3.09 17.18 6.66
C VAL A 72 3.54 16.29 7.81
N SER A 73 3.69 14.99 7.53
CA SER A 73 4.36 14.07 8.46
C SER A 73 5.87 14.35 8.48
N ALA A 74 6.43 14.44 9.69
CA ALA A 74 7.82 14.78 9.94
C ALA A 74 8.46 13.75 10.87
N GLY A 75 9.59 13.19 10.45
CA GLY A 75 10.43 12.33 11.28
C GLY A 75 11.33 13.16 12.19
N ILE A 76 11.45 12.73 13.45
CA ILE A 76 12.31 13.33 14.46
C ILE A 76 13.37 12.31 14.87
N PHE A 77 14.64 12.74 14.93
CA PHE A 77 15.76 11.86 15.28
C PHE A 77 16.80 12.59 16.14
N LEU A 78 17.46 11.87 17.04
CA LEU A 78 18.60 12.40 17.81
C LEU A 78 19.97 12.12 17.16
N LYS A 79 20.01 11.22 16.18
CA LYS A 79 21.21 10.84 15.44
C LYS A 79 20.89 10.66 13.97
N MET A 80 21.74 11.20 13.12
CA MET A 80 21.66 11.00 11.68
C MET A 80 22.30 9.64 11.35
N SER A 81 21.49 8.63 11.04
CA SER A 81 21.99 7.35 10.54
C SER A 81 21.78 7.26 9.03
N ARG A 82 22.78 6.75 8.30
CA ARG A 82 22.62 6.40 6.87
C ARG A 82 21.88 5.07 6.68
N VAL A 83 21.75 4.28 7.74
CA VAL A 83 21.09 2.97 7.73
C VAL A 83 20.03 2.99 8.83
N TRP A 84 18.76 2.93 8.43
CA TRP A 84 17.64 2.85 9.36
C TRP A 84 17.32 1.38 9.62
N THR A 85 17.41 0.97 10.88
CA THR A 85 17.26 -0.41 11.35
C THR A 85 15.93 -0.65 12.03
N GLY A 86 15.14 0.41 12.28
CA GLY A 86 13.87 0.36 13.01
C GLY A 86 14.03 0.34 14.53
N ASN A 87 15.28 0.31 15.03
CA ASN A 87 15.62 0.37 16.46
C ASN A 87 16.15 1.76 16.88
N GLU A 88 16.16 2.73 15.97
CA GLU A 88 16.56 4.08 16.27
C GLU A 88 15.57 4.75 17.23
N ASP A 89 16.10 5.55 18.15
CA ASP A 89 15.31 6.50 18.94
C ASP A 89 14.79 7.59 18.00
N ALA A 90 13.61 7.34 17.43
CA ALA A 90 12.97 8.11 16.39
C ALA A 90 11.47 8.27 16.67
N GLY A 91 10.91 9.39 16.20
CA GLY A 91 9.49 9.70 16.33
C GLY A 91 8.92 10.25 15.03
N ASN A 92 7.60 10.27 14.93
CA ASN A 92 6.90 10.95 13.85
C ASN A 92 5.89 11.92 14.47
N VAL A 93 5.74 13.09 13.87
CA VAL A 93 4.73 14.09 14.22
C VAL A 93 4.20 14.76 12.96
N TYR A 94 3.01 15.34 13.02
CA TYR A 94 2.47 16.17 11.95
C TYR A 94 2.71 17.65 12.23
N ILE A 95 3.60 18.27 11.45
CA ILE A 95 3.87 19.70 11.53
C ILE A 95 3.04 20.46 10.49
N GLU A 96 2.63 21.68 10.79
CA GLU A 96 1.82 22.51 9.88
C GLU A 96 2.17 24.01 10.02
N PRO A 97 1.73 24.88 9.08
CA PRO A 97 1.93 26.31 9.21
C PRO A 97 1.38 26.87 10.53
N GLY A 98 2.21 27.59 11.27
CA GLY A 98 1.86 28.10 12.60
C GLY A 98 2.93 27.85 13.66
N ASN A 99 2.57 28.09 14.91
CA ASN A 99 3.47 27.93 16.05
C ASN A 99 3.13 26.64 16.79
N MET A 100 4.10 25.75 16.89
CA MET A 100 3.97 24.45 17.52
C MET A 100 4.92 24.29 18.69
N LYS A 101 4.58 23.39 19.62
CA LYS A 101 5.44 23.02 20.75
C LYS A 101 5.69 21.54 20.75
N LEU A 102 6.95 21.14 20.80
CA LEU A 102 7.40 19.76 20.77
C LEU A 102 8.06 19.37 22.09
N SER A 103 7.62 18.25 22.67
CA SER A 103 8.20 17.66 23.88
C SER A 103 8.73 16.26 23.57
N LEU A 104 10.02 16.06 23.80
CA LEU A 104 10.72 14.81 23.55
C LEU A 104 11.23 14.18 24.85
N VAL A 105 11.32 12.85 24.88
CA VAL A 105 12.01 12.08 25.93
C VAL A 105 13.07 11.22 25.25
N LYS A 106 14.35 11.44 25.60
CA LYS A 106 15.46 10.64 25.08
C LYS A 106 15.24 9.16 25.40
N GLY A 107 15.32 8.31 24.38
CA GLY A 107 15.04 6.88 24.43
C GLY A 107 13.58 6.50 24.18
N ASP A 108 12.71 7.48 23.95
CA ASP A 108 11.29 7.27 23.70
C ASP A 108 10.70 8.32 22.73
N LEU A 109 11.45 8.67 21.68
CA LEU A 109 10.98 9.65 20.68
C LEU A 109 9.70 9.21 19.95
N ARG A 110 9.38 7.91 19.94
CA ARG A 110 8.13 7.38 19.38
C ARG A 110 6.88 7.93 20.06
N HIS A 111 6.99 8.42 21.29
CA HIS A 111 5.90 9.08 22.03
C HIS A 111 6.12 10.59 22.14
N ALA A 112 6.81 11.19 21.17
CA ALA A 112 6.93 12.64 21.05
C ALA A 112 5.55 13.29 21.10
N LYS A 113 5.45 14.41 21.83
CA LYS A 113 4.21 15.18 21.95
C LYS A 113 4.34 16.50 21.25
N LEU A 114 3.55 16.70 20.19
CA LEU A 114 3.47 17.97 19.48
C LEU A 114 2.09 18.60 19.74
N THR A 115 2.05 19.91 19.99
CA THR A 115 0.81 20.69 20.13
C THR A 115 0.87 21.92 19.22
N GLY A 116 -0.30 22.48 18.90
CA GLY A 116 -0.40 23.60 17.94
C GLY A 116 -0.52 23.17 16.48
N SER A 117 -0.81 21.89 16.24
CA SER A 117 -1.07 21.31 14.92
C SER A 117 -2.40 20.56 14.93
N ALA A 118 -3.34 20.95 14.07
CA ALA A 118 -4.62 20.25 13.88
C ALA A 118 -4.39 18.84 13.31
N ALA A 119 -3.46 18.70 12.36
CA ALA A 119 -3.10 17.39 11.83
C ALA A 119 -2.48 16.48 12.91
N GLN A 120 -1.72 17.02 13.88
CA GLN A 120 -1.25 16.21 15.00
C GLN A 120 -2.41 15.79 15.91
N ALA A 121 -3.36 16.67 16.19
CA ALA A 121 -4.52 16.31 17.01
C ALA A 121 -5.37 15.21 16.35
N ASP A 122 -5.40 15.17 15.02
CA ASP A 122 -6.03 14.12 14.23
C ASP A 122 -5.26 12.79 14.35
N ASP A 123 -3.94 12.84 14.23
CA ASP A 123 -3.05 11.69 14.38
C ASP A 123 -3.13 11.10 15.79
N ASP A 124 -3.14 11.95 16.83
CA ASP A 124 -3.32 11.54 18.23
C ASP A 124 -4.64 10.77 18.44
N ARG A 125 -5.72 11.16 17.74
CA ARG A 125 -7.00 10.45 17.80
C ARG A 125 -6.94 9.09 17.12
N LEU A 126 -6.23 8.98 15.99
CA LEU A 126 -6.01 7.72 15.29
C LEU A 126 -5.09 6.78 16.11
N GLU A 127 -4.02 7.30 16.69
CA GLU A 127 -3.14 6.57 17.59
C GLU A 127 -3.91 6.05 18.81
N ALA A 128 -4.76 6.89 19.42
CA ALA A 128 -5.61 6.47 20.54
C ALA A 128 -6.60 5.36 20.15
N ALA A 129 -7.20 5.44 18.96
CA ALA A 129 -8.11 4.41 18.45
C ALA A 129 -7.38 3.06 18.30
N THR A 130 -6.15 3.08 17.79
CA THR A 130 -5.36 1.87 17.46
C THR A 130 -4.46 1.36 18.59
N ALA A 131 -4.34 2.09 19.69
CA ALA A 131 -3.39 1.81 20.78
C ALA A 131 -3.53 0.40 21.36
N ALA A 132 -4.76 -0.07 21.59
CA ALA A 132 -5.01 -1.37 22.21
C ALA A 132 -4.49 -2.54 21.36
N ALA A 133 -4.69 -2.48 20.04
CA ALA A 133 -4.18 -3.47 19.10
C ALA A 133 -2.65 -3.38 18.96
N ARG A 134 -2.11 -2.15 18.87
CA ARG A 134 -0.66 -1.91 18.78
C ARG A 134 0.12 -2.45 19.97
N VAL A 135 -0.40 -2.29 21.19
CA VAL A 135 0.23 -2.85 22.41
C VAL A 135 0.34 -4.37 22.35
N LYS A 136 -0.67 -5.06 21.81
CA LYS A 136 -0.65 -6.52 21.64
C LYS A 136 0.25 -6.95 20.47
N LEU A 137 0.33 -6.13 19.43
CA LEU A 137 1.15 -6.37 18.25
C LEU A 137 2.66 -6.19 18.53
N GLU A 138 3.05 -5.24 19.37
CA GLU A 138 4.45 -4.89 19.64
C GLU A 138 5.33 -6.10 20.03
N PRO A 139 4.99 -6.94 21.03
CA PRO A 139 5.83 -8.09 21.38
C PRO A 139 5.93 -9.12 20.25
N LEU A 140 4.86 -9.32 19.48
CA LEU A 140 4.85 -10.23 18.33
C LEU A 140 5.73 -9.71 17.20
N SER A 141 5.66 -8.40 16.90
CA SER A 141 6.50 -7.75 15.91
C SER A 141 7.98 -7.85 16.30
N LYS A 142 8.33 -7.66 17.58
CA LYS A 142 9.71 -7.82 18.06
C LYS A 142 10.20 -9.26 17.90
N ALA A 143 9.37 -10.24 18.25
CA ALA A 143 9.70 -11.66 18.07
C ALA A 143 9.87 -12.02 16.58
N PHE A 144 8.99 -11.52 15.71
CA PHE A 144 9.08 -11.70 14.26
C PHE A 144 10.38 -11.11 13.71
N SER A 145 10.68 -9.84 13.99
CA SER A 145 11.90 -9.17 13.51
C SER A 145 13.17 -9.91 13.95
N ALA A 146 13.26 -10.28 15.23
CA ALA A 146 14.42 -11.00 15.76
C ALA A 146 14.60 -12.39 15.12
N LEU A 147 13.52 -13.11 14.80
CA LEU A 147 13.59 -14.38 14.10
C LEU A 147 13.91 -14.18 12.61
N ASN A 148 13.34 -13.16 11.99
CA ASN A 148 13.54 -12.87 10.57
C ASN A 148 14.99 -12.47 10.28
N GLU A 149 15.63 -11.70 11.16
CA GLU A 149 17.07 -11.42 11.08
C GLU A 149 17.92 -12.70 11.10
N LYS A 150 17.58 -13.64 12.01
CA LYS A 150 18.26 -14.94 12.07
C LYS A 150 18.00 -15.77 10.80
N TYR A 151 16.79 -15.74 10.27
CA TYR A 151 16.42 -16.44 9.05
C TYR A 151 17.21 -15.89 7.84
N ILE A 152 17.26 -14.57 7.67
CA ILE A 152 18.06 -13.93 6.62
C ILE A 152 19.54 -14.28 6.77
N ALA A 153 20.08 -14.28 7.99
CA ALA A 153 21.45 -14.69 8.24
C ALA A 153 21.69 -16.17 7.89
N ALA A 154 20.76 -17.07 8.20
CA ALA A 154 20.82 -18.49 7.85
C ALA A 154 20.76 -18.71 6.32
N MET A 155 19.90 -17.97 5.63
CA MET A 155 19.81 -17.96 4.16
C MET A 155 21.15 -17.53 3.53
N ARG A 156 21.73 -16.43 4.01
CA ARG A 156 23.05 -15.94 3.55
C ARG A 156 24.17 -16.93 3.83
N ALA A 157 24.10 -17.63 4.96
CA ALA A 157 25.03 -18.69 5.34
C ALA A 157 24.78 -20.02 4.62
N LYS A 158 23.79 -20.08 3.69
CA LYS A 158 23.40 -21.28 2.94
C LYS A 158 23.18 -22.51 3.84
N LYS A 159 22.47 -22.30 4.96
CA LYS A 159 22.04 -23.41 5.83
C LYS A 159 21.16 -24.39 5.05
N ASP A 160 21.07 -25.62 5.56
CA ASP A 160 20.30 -26.68 4.93
C ASP A 160 18.80 -26.36 4.85
N GLU A 161 18.12 -26.97 3.88
CA GLU A 161 16.72 -26.72 3.57
C GLU A 161 15.79 -27.03 4.76
N ALA A 162 16.08 -28.07 5.55
CA ALA A 162 15.27 -28.43 6.70
C ALA A 162 15.33 -27.36 7.80
N THR A 163 16.52 -26.80 8.06
CA THR A 163 16.69 -25.67 8.98
C THR A 163 15.91 -24.44 8.51
N LEU A 164 16.04 -24.07 7.24
CA LEU A 164 15.37 -22.90 6.67
C LEU A 164 13.85 -23.04 6.68
N GLU A 165 13.32 -24.22 6.35
CA GLU A 165 11.88 -24.50 6.35
C GLU A 165 11.31 -24.43 7.77
N LYS A 166 12.03 -24.93 8.78
CA LYS A 166 11.62 -24.80 10.18
C LYS A 166 11.51 -23.33 10.60
N MET A 167 12.54 -22.53 10.30
CA MET A 167 12.54 -21.10 10.65
C MET A 167 11.42 -20.34 9.92
N LYS A 168 11.16 -20.68 8.65
CA LYS A 168 10.05 -20.12 7.88
C LYS A 168 8.70 -20.48 8.51
N LYS A 169 8.50 -21.73 8.95
CA LYS A 169 7.29 -22.15 9.66
C LYS A 169 7.09 -21.40 10.98
N ASP A 170 8.17 -21.17 11.73
CA ASP A 170 8.12 -20.39 12.97
C ASP A 170 7.77 -18.91 12.69
N LEU A 171 8.30 -18.32 11.62
CA LEU A 171 7.92 -16.98 11.15
C LEU A 171 6.44 -16.91 10.76
N ASP A 172 5.95 -17.88 9.98
CA ASP A 172 4.55 -17.96 9.56
C ASP A 172 3.60 -18.11 10.76
N ALA A 173 4.01 -18.84 11.80
CA ALA A 173 3.25 -18.98 13.03
C ALA A 173 3.16 -17.67 13.82
N ILE A 174 4.24 -16.85 13.85
CA ILE A 174 4.20 -15.52 14.47
C ILE A 174 3.32 -14.58 13.62
N LYS A 175 3.49 -14.59 12.30
CA LYS A 175 2.67 -13.79 11.37
C LYS A 175 1.18 -14.06 11.55
N THR A 176 0.79 -15.34 11.63
CA THR A 176 -0.61 -15.75 11.90
C THR A 176 -1.15 -15.17 13.22
N LYS A 177 -0.31 -15.01 14.24
CA LYS A 177 -0.72 -14.37 15.51
C LYS A 177 -0.81 -12.85 15.43
N MET A 178 -0.12 -12.23 14.48
CA MET A 178 -0.14 -10.79 14.25
C MET A 178 -1.37 -10.36 13.45
N GLU A 179 -1.83 -11.19 12.51
CA GLU A 179 -2.96 -10.96 11.60
C GLU A 179 -4.17 -10.27 12.26
N PRO A 180 -4.79 -10.79 13.35
CA PRO A 180 -5.98 -10.16 13.91
C PRO A 180 -5.75 -8.74 14.47
N TYR A 181 -4.56 -8.45 14.95
CA TYR A 181 -4.23 -7.10 15.44
C TYR A 181 -3.91 -6.15 14.29
N GLN A 182 -3.32 -6.65 13.20
CA GLN A 182 -3.09 -5.88 11.99
C GLN A 182 -4.42 -5.54 11.29
N GLU A 183 -5.34 -6.49 11.22
CA GLU A 183 -6.71 -6.30 10.74
C GLU A 183 -7.44 -5.24 11.57
N GLN A 184 -7.43 -5.36 12.90
CA GLN A 184 -8.05 -4.37 13.79
C GLN A 184 -7.48 -2.95 13.55
N ILE A 185 -6.15 -2.81 13.48
CA ILE A 185 -5.52 -1.51 13.19
C ILE A 185 -5.95 -0.97 11.82
N SER A 186 -6.03 -1.85 10.81
CA SER A 186 -6.45 -1.46 9.46
C SER A 186 -7.90 -0.99 9.43
N GLU A 187 -8.81 -1.73 10.04
CA GLU A 187 -10.22 -1.37 10.15
C GLU A 187 -10.40 -0.02 10.84
N GLU A 188 -9.78 0.18 12.01
CA GLU A 188 -9.86 1.43 12.75
C GLU A 188 -9.27 2.61 11.96
N THR A 189 -8.18 2.38 11.22
CA THR A 189 -7.56 3.39 10.35
C THR A 189 -8.46 3.74 9.16
N ILE A 190 -9.04 2.74 8.49
CA ILE A 190 -9.98 2.95 7.38
C ILE A 190 -11.24 3.69 7.88
N GLN A 191 -11.74 3.37 9.08
CA GLN A 191 -12.84 4.11 9.69
C GLN A 191 -12.48 5.57 9.98
N PHE A 192 -11.27 5.84 10.45
CA PHE A 192 -10.78 7.21 10.61
C PHE A 192 -10.73 7.94 9.26
N ILE A 193 -10.14 7.33 8.22
CA ILE A 193 -10.06 7.87 6.85
C ILE A 193 -11.45 8.28 6.35
N LYS A 194 -12.44 7.37 6.44
CA LYS A 194 -13.81 7.60 5.94
C LYS A 194 -14.52 8.71 6.70
N LYS A 195 -14.26 8.87 8.00
CA LYS A 195 -14.92 9.89 8.86
C LYS A 195 -14.27 11.26 8.79
N ASN A 196 -13.02 11.36 8.32
CA ASN A 196 -12.23 12.59 8.38
C ASN A 196 -11.61 12.95 7.00
N PRO A 197 -12.38 13.09 5.91
CA PRO A 197 -11.82 13.39 4.58
C PRO A 197 -11.09 14.76 4.50
N ASP A 198 -11.37 15.68 5.42
CA ASP A 198 -10.66 16.97 5.54
C ASP A 198 -9.35 16.90 6.34
N SER A 199 -8.93 15.72 6.82
CA SER A 199 -7.68 15.59 7.56
C SER A 199 -6.47 15.40 6.63
N TRP A 200 -5.35 16.08 6.92
CA TRP A 200 -4.07 15.77 6.27
C TRP A 200 -3.53 14.40 6.68
N VAL A 201 -3.94 13.88 7.84
CA VAL A 201 -3.66 12.49 8.25
C VAL A 201 -4.37 11.54 7.31
N THR A 202 -5.63 11.80 6.93
CA THR A 202 -6.35 11.00 5.93
C THR A 202 -5.63 10.96 4.59
N VAL A 203 -5.18 12.11 4.07
CA VAL A 203 -4.42 12.17 2.81
C VAL A 203 -3.16 11.30 2.88
N ASN A 204 -2.43 11.36 3.98
CA ASN A 204 -1.22 10.55 4.17
C ASN A 204 -1.54 9.06 4.35
N MET A 205 -2.53 8.71 5.17
CA MET A 205 -2.91 7.32 5.46
C MET A 205 -3.48 6.62 4.23
N MET A 206 -4.22 7.31 3.37
CA MET A 206 -4.73 6.71 2.14
C MET A 206 -3.62 6.14 1.25
N ARG A 207 -2.40 6.68 1.28
CA ARG A 207 -1.26 6.11 0.53
C ARG A 207 -0.90 4.68 0.93
N PHE A 208 -1.24 4.28 2.16
CA PHE A 208 -0.92 2.98 2.72
C PHE A 208 -2.13 2.05 2.78
N TYR A 209 -3.34 2.62 2.87
CA TYR A 209 -4.57 1.87 3.13
C TYR A 209 -5.54 1.83 1.96
N VAL A 210 -5.39 2.69 0.93
CA VAL A 210 -6.35 2.74 -0.19
C VAL A 210 -6.45 1.39 -0.92
N SER A 211 -5.35 0.66 -1.07
CA SER A 211 -5.32 -0.66 -1.70
C SER A 211 -6.06 -1.75 -0.91
N GLN A 212 -6.37 -1.50 0.37
CA GLN A 212 -7.17 -2.38 1.22
C GLN A 212 -8.65 -2.01 1.20
N MET A 213 -9.02 -0.89 0.57
CA MET A 213 -10.40 -0.44 0.42
C MET A 213 -10.96 -0.91 -0.92
N LYS A 214 -12.29 -1.06 -1.00
CA LYS A 214 -12.97 -1.14 -2.30
C LYS A 214 -12.74 0.18 -3.04
N VAL A 215 -12.48 0.12 -4.35
CA VAL A 215 -12.14 1.31 -5.15
C VAL A 215 -13.22 2.41 -5.05
N ASP A 216 -14.50 2.05 -5.01
CA ASP A 216 -15.61 3.00 -4.87
C ASP A 216 -15.56 3.76 -3.53
N GLU A 217 -15.15 3.08 -2.46
CA GLU A 217 -15.00 3.72 -1.15
C GLU A 217 -13.81 4.68 -1.14
N GLY A 218 -12.69 4.27 -1.75
CA GLY A 218 -11.51 5.12 -1.90
C GLY A 218 -11.81 6.38 -2.73
N GLU A 219 -12.52 6.23 -3.84
CA GLU A 219 -12.96 7.35 -4.68
C GLU A 219 -13.96 8.26 -3.95
N ALA A 220 -14.88 7.70 -3.17
CA ALA A 220 -15.81 8.50 -2.37
C ALA A 220 -15.08 9.35 -1.32
N VAL A 221 -14.08 8.78 -0.63
CA VAL A 221 -13.25 9.54 0.32
C VAL A 221 -12.46 10.63 -0.41
N TYR A 222 -11.83 10.31 -1.55
CA TYR A 222 -11.10 11.29 -2.36
C TYR A 222 -12.00 12.44 -2.82
N ALA A 223 -13.19 12.13 -3.33
CA ALA A 223 -14.16 13.13 -3.77
C ALA A 223 -14.64 14.04 -2.64
N ALA A 224 -14.70 13.53 -1.40
CA ALA A 224 -15.05 14.29 -0.21
C ALA A 224 -13.91 15.16 0.33
N MET A 225 -12.66 14.96 -0.13
CA MET A 225 -11.52 15.80 0.26
C MET A 225 -11.67 17.22 -0.30
N PRO A 226 -11.32 18.26 0.48
CA PRO A 226 -11.22 19.61 -0.05
C PRO A 226 -10.21 19.76 -1.20
N ALA A 227 -10.43 20.79 -2.02
CA ALA A 227 -9.69 20.99 -3.27
C ALA A 227 -8.18 21.18 -3.06
N ASP A 228 -7.76 21.82 -1.97
CA ASP A 228 -6.34 21.98 -1.62
C ASP A 228 -5.64 20.64 -1.39
N LYS A 229 -6.35 19.67 -0.79
CA LYS A 229 -5.86 18.30 -0.58
C LYS A 229 -5.80 17.52 -1.87
N GLN A 230 -6.86 17.57 -2.69
CA GLN A 230 -6.89 16.92 -4.01
C GLN A 230 -5.77 17.45 -4.95
N GLN A 231 -5.48 18.75 -4.89
CA GLN A 231 -4.47 19.41 -5.72
C GLN A 231 -3.03 19.29 -5.21
N SER A 232 -2.85 18.85 -3.96
CA SER A 232 -1.53 18.58 -3.37
C SER A 232 -0.78 17.48 -4.13
N SER A 233 0.53 17.35 -3.91
CA SER A 233 1.33 16.26 -4.51
C SER A 233 0.75 14.89 -4.15
N LEU A 234 0.41 14.70 -2.87
CA LEU A 234 -0.14 13.44 -2.38
C LEU A 234 -1.55 13.19 -2.91
N GLY A 235 -2.39 14.23 -3.03
CA GLY A 235 -3.72 14.12 -3.63
C GLY A 235 -3.66 13.69 -5.10
N LYS A 236 -2.70 14.21 -5.88
CA LYS A 236 -2.49 13.79 -7.27
C LYS A 236 -1.98 12.36 -7.39
N GLU A 237 -1.07 11.96 -6.52
CA GLU A 237 -0.60 10.57 -6.43
C GLU A 237 -1.75 9.62 -6.08
N LEU A 238 -2.58 9.98 -5.10
CA LEU A 238 -3.73 9.20 -4.69
C LEU A 238 -4.77 9.07 -5.81
N LYS A 239 -5.02 10.14 -6.58
CA LYS A 239 -5.89 10.08 -7.76
C LYS A 239 -5.40 9.05 -8.77
N LYS A 240 -4.10 9.09 -9.08
CA LYS A 240 -3.47 8.13 -10.01
C LYS A 240 -3.59 6.70 -9.49
N GLU A 241 -3.41 6.49 -8.18
CA GLU A 241 -3.56 5.17 -7.56
C GLU A 241 -4.99 4.65 -7.68
N LEU A 242 -5.99 5.48 -7.39
CA LEU A 242 -7.41 5.12 -7.53
C LEU A 242 -7.78 4.80 -8.99
N GLU A 243 -7.30 5.60 -9.95
CA GLU A 243 -7.45 5.32 -11.38
C GLU A 243 -6.81 3.97 -11.75
N GLY A 244 -5.65 3.64 -11.18
CA GLY A 244 -5.00 2.35 -11.36
C GLY A 244 -5.79 1.18 -10.79
N MET A 245 -6.28 1.31 -9.55
CA MET A 245 -7.13 0.31 -8.90
C MET A 245 -8.43 0.08 -9.66
N ARG A 246 -9.01 1.15 -10.24
CA ARG A 246 -10.25 1.08 -11.04
C ARG A 246 -10.09 0.15 -12.24
N MET A 247 -8.91 0.09 -12.86
CA MET A 247 -8.66 -0.80 -14.02
C MET A 247 -8.91 -2.28 -13.71
N GLY A 248 -8.62 -2.72 -12.48
CA GLY A 248 -8.85 -4.10 -12.03
C GLY A 248 -10.09 -4.27 -11.15
N SER A 249 -11.09 -3.41 -11.28
CA SER A 249 -12.29 -3.42 -10.44
C SER A 249 -13.57 -3.68 -11.25
N PRO A 250 -14.67 -4.10 -10.60
CA PRO A 250 -15.94 -4.35 -11.30
C PRO A 250 -16.39 -3.20 -12.20
N GLY A 251 -16.87 -3.55 -13.40
CA GLY A 251 -17.29 -2.61 -14.44
C GLY A 251 -16.22 -2.30 -15.49
N SER A 252 -14.94 -2.56 -15.19
CA SER A 252 -13.83 -2.32 -16.12
C SER A 252 -13.66 -3.46 -17.12
N THR A 253 -13.19 -3.13 -18.33
CA THR A 253 -12.74 -4.14 -19.30
C THR A 253 -11.42 -4.74 -18.83
N ALA A 254 -11.34 -6.07 -18.80
CA ALA A 254 -10.14 -6.79 -18.37
C ALA A 254 -8.95 -6.53 -19.30
N PHE A 255 -7.77 -6.31 -18.73
CA PHE A 255 -6.54 -6.19 -19.51
C PHE A 255 -6.19 -7.54 -20.16
N VAL A 256 -6.17 -7.57 -21.49
CA VAL A 256 -5.81 -8.75 -22.27
C VAL A 256 -4.30 -8.93 -22.27
N PHE A 257 -3.85 -10.13 -21.95
CA PHE A 257 -2.43 -10.51 -22.01
C PHE A 257 -2.23 -11.86 -22.69
N SER A 258 -1.02 -12.07 -23.19
CA SER A 258 -0.51 -13.34 -23.69
C SER A 258 0.82 -13.66 -23.02
N LYS A 259 0.92 -14.80 -22.33
CA LYS A 259 2.11 -15.23 -21.58
C LYS A 259 2.40 -16.71 -21.78
N LYS A 260 3.65 -17.09 -21.58
CA LYS A 260 4.04 -18.48 -21.45
C LYS A 260 3.66 -19.01 -20.06
N ASP A 261 3.02 -20.16 -20.05
CA ASP A 261 2.67 -20.86 -18.82
C ASP A 261 3.83 -21.69 -18.29
N ILE A 262 3.58 -22.37 -17.17
CA ILE A 262 4.56 -23.22 -16.49
C ILE A 262 5.13 -24.37 -17.34
N ASN A 263 4.39 -24.78 -18.38
CA ASN A 263 4.73 -25.84 -19.32
C ASN A 263 5.27 -25.30 -20.66
N GLY A 264 5.32 -23.98 -20.84
CA GLY A 264 5.75 -23.31 -22.08
C GLY A 264 4.63 -23.14 -23.12
N GLU A 265 3.40 -23.52 -22.79
CA GLU A 265 2.23 -23.23 -23.61
C GLU A 265 1.86 -21.75 -23.49
N THR A 266 1.13 -21.22 -24.47
CA THR A 266 0.65 -19.84 -24.39
C THR A 266 -0.70 -19.80 -23.67
N ILE A 267 -0.79 -19.00 -22.61
CA ILE A 267 -2.04 -18.48 -22.07
C ILE A 267 -2.34 -17.19 -22.84
N ASP A 268 -3.46 -17.15 -23.53
CA ASP A 268 -4.00 -15.93 -24.15
C ASP A 268 -5.38 -15.65 -23.55
N LEU A 269 -5.51 -14.57 -22.78
CA LEU A 269 -6.78 -14.23 -22.13
C LEU A 269 -7.90 -13.97 -23.15
N ALA A 270 -7.58 -13.41 -24.32
CA ALA A 270 -8.57 -13.17 -25.37
C ALA A 270 -9.17 -14.47 -25.91
N SER A 271 -8.39 -15.55 -25.94
CA SER A 271 -8.86 -16.87 -26.37
C SER A 271 -9.90 -17.49 -25.42
N LEU A 272 -10.05 -16.95 -24.20
CA LEU A 272 -10.99 -17.42 -23.18
C LEU A 272 -12.31 -16.63 -23.18
N LYS A 273 -12.50 -15.70 -24.12
CA LYS A 273 -13.79 -15.02 -24.32
C LYS A 273 -14.90 -16.06 -24.51
N GLY A 274 -16.06 -15.83 -23.88
CA GLY A 274 -17.15 -16.81 -23.79
C GLY A 274 -17.12 -17.69 -22.53
N LYS A 275 -16.03 -17.67 -21.76
CA LYS A 275 -15.96 -18.28 -20.42
C LYS A 275 -16.01 -17.23 -19.32
N TYR A 276 -16.36 -17.65 -18.10
CA TYR A 276 -16.05 -16.89 -16.90
C TYR A 276 -14.63 -17.24 -16.46
N VAL A 277 -13.79 -16.24 -16.21
CA VAL A 277 -12.38 -16.45 -15.86
C VAL A 277 -12.10 -15.83 -14.50
N LEU A 278 -11.59 -16.61 -13.55
CA LEU A 278 -11.03 -16.12 -12.30
C LEU A 278 -9.52 -16.03 -12.44
N ILE A 279 -8.98 -14.81 -12.43
CA ILE A 279 -7.54 -14.59 -12.33
C ILE A 279 -7.18 -14.58 -10.84
N ASP A 280 -6.36 -15.52 -10.40
CA ASP A 280 -5.85 -15.63 -9.03
C ASP A 280 -4.42 -15.07 -8.97
N PHE A 281 -4.26 -13.91 -8.36
CA PHE A 281 -2.94 -13.32 -8.11
C PHE A 281 -2.39 -13.88 -6.80
N TRP A 282 -1.27 -14.59 -6.88
CA TRP A 282 -0.69 -15.36 -5.79
C TRP A 282 0.84 -15.37 -5.82
N ALA A 283 1.46 -16.05 -4.87
CA ALA A 283 2.88 -16.34 -4.90
C ALA A 283 3.24 -17.57 -4.04
N SER A 284 4.37 -18.22 -4.34
CA SER A 284 4.86 -19.38 -3.58
C SER A 284 5.15 -19.06 -2.10
N TRP A 285 5.51 -17.80 -1.82
CA TRP A 285 5.80 -17.23 -0.51
C TRP A 285 4.57 -16.62 0.18
N CYS A 286 3.41 -16.55 -0.49
CA CYS A 286 2.18 -16.03 0.08
C CYS A 286 1.41 -17.14 0.84
N GLY A 287 1.64 -17.21 2.16
CA GLY A 287 0.94 -18.16 3.04
C GLY A 287 -0.59 -18.15 2.91
N PRO A 288 -1.27 -16.99 3.04
CA PRO A 288 -2.73 -16.91 2.88
C PRO A 288 -3.23 -17.37 1.51
N CYS A 289 -2.54 -17.01 0.42
CA CYS A 289 -2.88 -17.48 -0.93
C CYS A 289 -2.93 -19.01 -0.97
N ARG A 290 -1.87 -19.65 -0.45
CA ARG A 290 -1.74 -21.11 -0.46
C ARG A 290 -2.74 -21.82 0.44
N LYS A 291 -3.11 -21.21 1.58
CA LYS A 291 -4.22 -21.70 2.42
C LYS A 291 -5.57 -21.67 1.69
N GLY A 292 -5.75 -20.76 0.73
CA GLY A 292 -6.95 -20.65 -0.12
C GLY A 292 -7.01 -21.65 -1.29
N ASN A 293 -5.91 -22.30 -1.66
CA ASN A 293 -5.87 -23.24 -2.80
C ASN A 293 -6.89 -24.39 -2.72
N PRO A 294 -7.13 -25.05 -1.57
CA PRO A 294 -8.18 -26.07 -1.44
C PRO A 294 -9.58 -25.54 -1.79
N HIS A 295 -9.87 -24.29 -1.42
CA HIS A 295 -11.14 -23.65 -1.74
C HIS A 295 -11.29 -23.46 -3.26
N LEU A 296 -10.28 -22.88 -3.92
CA LEU A 296 -10.29 -22.69 -5.38
C LEU A 296 -10.39 -24.01 -6.16
N LYS A 297 -9.73 -25.09 -5.69
CA LYS A 297 -9.89 -26.43 -6.28
C LYS A 297 -11.32 -26.94 -6.21
N SER A 298 -12.02 -26.68 -5.10
CA SER A 298 -13.44 -27.04 -4.95
C SER A 298 -14.31 -26.28 -5.96
N LEU A 299 -14.12 -24.96 -6.07
CA LEU A 299 -14.86 -24.11 -7.02
C LEU A 299 -14.60 -24.53 -8.47
N TYR A 300 -13.34 -24.77 -8.83
CA TYR A 300 -12.96 -25.20 -10.17
C TYR A 300 -13.59 -26.55 -10.52
N GLY A 301 -13.50 -27.53 -9.61
CA GLY A 301 -14.13 -28.84 -9.80
C GLY A 301 -15.65 -28.76 -10.01
N LYS A 302 -16.32 -27.80 -9.36
CA LYS A 302 -17.77 -27.59 -9.46
C LYS A 302 -18.20 -26.91 -10.76
N TYR A 303 -17.41 -25.96 -11.27
CA TYR A 303 -17.86 -25.04 -12.32
C TYR A 303 -17.09 -25.14 -13.64
N LYS A 304 -15.93 -25.82 -13.71
CA LYS A 304 -15.10 -25.87 -14.93
C LYS A 304 -15.86 -26.36 -16.16
N ASP A 305 -16.69 -27.38 -16.00
CA ASP A 305 -17.47 -27.99 -17.08
C ASP A 305 -18.69 -27.14 -17.47
N LYS A 306 -18.96 -26.05 -16.73
CA LYS A 306 -19.99 -25.05 -17.03
C LYS A 306 -19.44 -23.79 -17.70
N GLY A 307 -18.17 -23.79 -18.12
CA GLY A 307 -17.52 -22.64 -18.76
C GLY A 307 -16.81 -21.70 -17.77
N PHE A 308 -16.34 -22.22 -16.65
CA PHE A 308 -15.47 -21.52 -15.70
C PHE A 308 -14.00 -21.90 -15.92
N GLU A 309 -13.09 -20.94 -15.81
CA GLU A 309 -11.65 -21.15 -15.90
C GLU A 309 -10.92 -20.41 -14.77
N ILE A 310 -9.80 -20.95 -14.29
CA ILE A 310 -8.90 -20.26 -13.37
C ILE A 310 -7.56 -20.02 -14.07
N ILE A 311 -6.99 -18.83 -13.89
CA ILE A 311 -5.61 -18.54 -14.30
C ILE A 311 -4.85 -18.02 -13.09
N GLY A 312 -3.81 -18.74 -12.68
CA GLY A 312 -2.92 -18.28 -11.62
C GLY A 312 -1.82 -17.37 -12.15
N ILE A 313 -1.71 -16.15 -11.63
CA ILE A 313 -0.65 -15.19 -11.95
C ILE A 313 0.26 -15.05 -10.71
N SER A 314 1.50 -15.53 -10.83
CA SER A 314 2.45 -15.63 -9.71
C SER A 314 3.42 -14.45 -9.64
N ASP A 315 3.64 -13.92 -8.43
CA ASP A 315 4.73 -12.98 -8.11
C ASP A 315 6.01 -13.72 -7.68
N ASP A 316 6.53 -14.55 -8.59
CA ASP A 316 7.71 -15.40 -8.38
C ASP A 316 8.73 -15.24 -9.54
N ASP A 317 8.71 -14.12 -10.25
CA ASP A 317 9.65 -13.82 -11.35
C ASP A 317 11.13 -13.94 -10.90
N SER A 318 11.43 -13.73 -9.61
CA SER A 318 12.78 -13.91 -9.06
C SER A 318 13.16 -15.36 -8.72
N ASP A 319 12.19 -16.29 -8.60
CA ASP A 319 12.44 -17.69 -8.25
C ASP A 319 11.42 -18.65 -8.90
N HIS A 320 11.68 -18.96 -10.17
CA HIS A 320 10.83 -19.86 -10.97
C HIS A 320 10.76 -21.29 -10.39
N ASN A 321 11.78 -21.71 -9.64
CA ASN A 321 11.79 -23.05 -9.06
C ASN A 321 10.86 -23.14 -7.85
N ALA A 322 10.84 -22.11 -7.00
CA ALA A 322 9.89 -22.00 -5.90
C ALA A 322 8.44 -21.99 -6.42
N TRP A 323 8.18 -21.26 -7.51
CA TRP A 323 6.89 -21.27 -8.21
C TRP A 323 6.47 -22.67 -8.65
N LYS A 324 7.31 -23.38 -9.41
CA LYS A 324 7.03 -24.75 -9.88
C LYS A 324 6.78 -25.73 -8.73
N LYS A 325 7.63 -25.70 -7.72
CA LYS A 325 7.48 -26.55 -6.51
C LYS A 325 6.17 -26.25 -5.78
N ALA A 326 5.75 -24.99 -5.68
CA ALA A 326 4.50 -24.63 -5.03
C ALA A 326 3.27 -25.10 -5.81
N VAL A 327 3.27 -24.96 -7.14
CA VAL A 327 2.20 -25.46 -8.02
C VAL A 327 2.02 -26.97 -7.87
N GLU A 328 3.12 -27.72 -7.87
CA GLU A 328 3.11 -29.17 -7.68
C GLU A 328 2.64 -29.55 -6.27
N LYS A 329 3.26 -28.96 -5.23
CA LYS A 329 2.99 -29.27 -3.82
C LYS A 329 1.54 -29.00 -3.44
N ASP A 330 0.93 -27.94 -3.96
CA ASP A 330 -0.44 -27.58 -3.64
C ASP A 330 -1.47 -28.28 -4.55
N GLY A 331 -1.00 -28.98 -5.59
CA GLY A 331 -1.82 -29.70 -6.55
C GLY A 331 -2.71 -28.77 -7.36
N ILE A 332 -2.20 -27.59 -7.71
CA ILE A 332 -2.93 -26.53 -8.45
C ILE A 332 -2.58 -26.50 -9.94
N GLY A 333 -1.70 -27.39 -10.42
CA GLY A 333 -1.41 -27.57 -11.85
C GLY A 333 -2.59 -28.09 -12.70
N ILE A 334 -3.80 -28.16 -12.13
CA ILE A 334 -5.04 -28.51 -12.84
C ILE A 334 -5.64 -27.33 -13.62
N TRP A 335 -5.12 -26.12 -13.41
CA TRP A 335 -5.38 -24.94 -14.23
C TRP A 335 -4.06 -24.26 -14.62
N LYS A 336 -4.13 -23.27 -15.51
CA LYS A 336 -2.93 -22.66 -16.10
C LYS A 336 -2.30 -21.62 -15.17
N HIS A 337 -0.98 -21.56 -15.15
CA HIS A 337 -0.21 -20.60 -14.35
C HIS A 337 0.81 -19.86 -15.20
N ALA A 338 0.94 -18.54 -15.00
CA ALA A 338 2.01 -17.72 -15.56
C ALA A 338 2.66 -16.84 -14.48
N LEU A 339 3.88 -16.39 -14.74
CA LEU A 339 4.52 -15.33 -13.97
C LEU A 339 3.96 -13.97 -14.37
N ARG A 340 3.87 -13.04 -13.42
CA ARG A 340 3.30 -11.71 -13.69
C ARG A 340 4.17 -10.87 -14.63
N GLY A 341 5.47 -11.16 -14.73
CA GLY A 341 6.40 -10.41 -15.59
C GLY A 341 7.03 -9.22 -14.89
N LEU A 342 7.24 -9.32 -13.58
CA LEU A 342 7.88 -8.27 -12.79
C LEU A 342 9.34 -8.10 -13.19
N ASP A 343 9.68 -6.88 -13.58
CA ASP A 343 11.05 -6.41 -13.74
C ASP A 343 11.42 -5.57 -12.51
N MET A 344 12.15 -6.18 -11.59
CA MET A 344 12.54 -5.54 -10.34
C MET A 344 13.44 -4.31 -10.55
N GLU A 345 14.25 -4.30 -11.62
CA GLU A 345 15.12 -3.16 -11.90
C GLU A 345 14.28 -1.93 -12.30
N LYS A 346 13.31 -2.13 -13.19
CA LYS A 346 12.37 -1.07 -13.57
C LYS A 346 11.52 -0.62 -12.39
N ALA A 347 10.99 -1.56 -11.61
CA ALA A 347 10.19 -1.25 -10.43
C ALA A 347 10.97 -0.37 -9.43
N MET A 348 12.25 -0.70 -9.16
CA MET A 348 13.10 0.09 -8.26
C MET A 348 13.41 1.49 -8.79
N LYS A 349 13.47 1.67 -10.11
CA LYS A 349 13.66 2.99 -10.75
C LYS A 349 12.35 3.76 -10.93
N GLY A 350 11.21 3.14 -10.63
CA GLY A 350 9.88 3.71 -10.88
C GLY A 350 9.60 3.89 -12.38
N GLU A 351 10.20 3.04 -13.22
CA GLU A 351 9.98 2.99 -14.66
C GLU A 351 8.76 2.13 -14.99
N GLU A 352 8.12 2.39 -16.12
CA GLU A 352 6.98 1.58 -16.56
C GLU A 352 7.41 0.14 -16.87
N ASN A 353 6.71 -0.82 -16.30
CA ASN A 353 6.83 -2.23 -16.64
C ASN A 353 5.58 -2.69 -17.41
N PRO A 354 5.52 -2.51 -18.74
CA PRO A 354 4.33 -2.88 -19.53
C PRO A 354 4.02 -4.37 -19.52
N ASN A 355 4.98 -5.21 -19.11
CA ASN A 355 4.83 -6.66 -19.05
C ASN A 355 4.23 -7.15 -17.72
N ASP A 356 4.10 -6.28 -16.72
CA ASP A 356 3.59 -6.61 -15.40
C ASP A 356 2.08 -6.70 -15.40
N ILE A 357 1.54 -7.90 -15.30
CA ILE A 357 0.09 -8.10 -15.29
C ILE A 357 -0.52 -7.50 -14.01
N SER A 358 0.16 -7.58 -12.86
CA SER A 358 -0.37 -7.06 -11.60
C SER A 358 -0.58 -5.54 -11.66
N ASP A 359 0.33 -4.79 -12.29
CA ASP A 359 0.17 -3.35 -12.47
C ASP A 359 -1.05 -3.01 -13.34
N LYS A 360 -1.33 -3.82 -14.38
CA LYS A 360 -2.47 -3.61 -15.29
C LYS A 360 -3.82 -3.88 -14.64
N TYR A 361 -3.84 -4.66 -13.56
CA TYR A 361 -5.03 -4.92 -12.75
C TYR A 361 -5.03 -4.18 -11.40
N GLY A 362 -4.08 -3.26 -11.14
CA GLY A 362 -4.01 -2.51 -9.89
C GLY A 362 -3.91 -3.43 -8.66
N ILE A 363 -3.03 -4.44 -8.73
CA ILE A 363 -2.83 -5.43 -7.68
C ILE A 363 -1.66 -4.99 -6.79
N HIS A 364 -1.98 -4.58 -5.57
CA HIS A 364 -1.01 -4.07 -4.59
C HIS A 364 -0.83 -4.99 -3.37
N SER A 365 -1.63 -6.06 -3.30
CA SER A 365 -1.59 -7.03 -2.20
C SER A 365 -2.02 -8.42 -2.69
N LEU A 366 -1.46 -9.45 -2.07
CA LEU A 366 -1.82 -10.84 -2.32
C LEU A 366 -2.43 -11.46 -1.06
N PRO A 367 -3.45 -12.33 -1.18
CA PRO A 367 -4.12 -12.73 -2.43
C PRO A 367 -5.05 -11.64 -2.95
N THR A 368 -5.19 -11.57 -4.27
CA THR A 368 -6.27 -10.83 -4.94
C THR A 368 -6.80 -11.68 -6.08
N LYS A 369 -8.13 -11.74 -6.24
CA LYS A 369 -8.78 -12.52 -7.30
C LYS A 369 -9.69 -11.63 -8.12
N ILE A 370 -9.61 -11.73 -9.44
CA ILE A 370 -10.42 -10.94 -10.38
C ILE A 370 -11.31 -11.89 -11.17
N LEU A 371 -12.64 -11.72 -11.06
CA LEU A 371 -13.61 -12.49 -11.82
C LEU A 371 -14.04 -11.70 -13.06
N ILE A 372 -13.88 -12.32 -14.22
CA ILE A 372 -14.16 -11.76 -15.54
C ILE A 372 -15.34 -12.54 -16.16
N ASP A 373 -16.27 -11.81 -16.78
CA ASP A 373 -17.41 -12.38 -17.49
C ASP A 373 -17.06 -12.83 -18.93
N GLN A 374 -18.05 -13.42 -19.60
CA GLN A 374 -17.91 -13.94 -20.95
C GLN A 374 -17.58 -12.87 -22.01
N ASN A 375 -17.82 -11.59 -21.71
CA ASN A 375 -17.55 -10.46 -22.59
C ASN A 375 -16.18 -9.82 -22.33
N GLY A 376 -15.45 -10.27 -21.31
CA GLY A 376 -14.17 -9.68 -20.90
C GLY A 376 -14.34 -8.50 -19.95
N VAL A 377 -15.48 -8.39 -19.26
CA VAL A 377 -15.73 -7.36 -18.24
C VAL A 377 -15.46 -7.93 -16.85
N ILE A 378 -14.76 -7.17 -16.01
CA ILE A 378 -14.55 -7.52 -14.62
C ILE A 378 -15.88 -7.37 -13.87
N ILE A 379 -16.31 -8.42 -13.19
CA ILE A 379 -17.57 -8.48 -12.44
C ILE A 379 -17.37 -8.82 -10.96
N GLY A 380 -16.13 -9.02 -10.52
CA GLY A 380 -15.78 -9.24 -9.13
C GLY A 380 -14.29 -9.02 -8.85
N ARG A 381 -13.99 -8.51 -7.66
CA ARG A 381 -12.63 -8.40 -7.10
C ARG A 381 -12.71 -8.89 -5.66
N TYR A 382 -11.84 -9.83 -5.28
CA TYR A 382 -11.88 -10.48 -3.97
C TYR A 382 -10.50 -10.50 -3.31
N GLY A 383 -10.44 -10.38 -1.99
CA GLY A 383 -9.20 -10.21 -1.23
C GLY A 383 -8.72 -8.76 -1.23
N GLY A 384 -7.49 -8.51 -1.70
CA GLY A 384 -6.88 -7.18 -1.70
C GLY A 384 -7.73 -6.08 -2.36
N GLY A 385 -8.29 -5.19 -1.53
CA GLY A 385 -9.14 -4.08 -1.99
C GLY A 385 -10.45 -4.54 -2.64
N GLY A 386 -10.91 -5.75 -2.30
CA GLY A 386 -12.10 -6.39 -2.85
C GLY A 386 -13.08 -6.86 -1.78
N GLU A 387 -14.03 -7.70 -2.19
CA GLU A 387 -14.92 -8.43 -1.29
C GLU A 387 -14.23 -9.70 -0.76
N ASP A 388 -14.87 -10.43 0.16
CA ASP A 388 -14.32 -11.68 0.70
C ASP A 388 -14.61 -12.88 -0.21
N ASP A 389 -14.04 -14.04 0.15
CA ASP A 389 -14.26 -15.29 -0.58
C ASP A 389 -15.74 -15.77 -0.49
N ASP A 390 -16.49 -15.39 0.56
CA ASP A 390 -17.92 -15.71 0.68
C ASP A 390 -18.77 -14.96 -0.36
N ALA A 391 -18.44 -13.69 -0.61
CA ALA A 391 -19.04 -12.91 -1.68
C ALA A 391 -18.72 -13.51 -3.07
N MET A 392 -17.49 -14.03 -3.26
CA MET A 392 -17.10 -14.74 -4.48
C MET A 392 -17.95 -15.99 -4.69
N ASP A 393 -18.14 -16.79 -3.65
CA ASP A 393 -18.94 -18.02 -3.70
C ASP A 393 -20.38 -17.75 -4.04
N LYS A 394 -20.96 -16.71 -3.43
CA LYS A 394 -22.30 -16.24 -3.74
C LYS A 394 -22.40 -15.83 -5.21
N LYS A 395 -21.44 -15.06 -5.71
CA LYS A 395 -21.43 -14.60 -7.11
C LYS A 395 -21.34 -15.77 -8.09
N LEU A 396 -20.45 -16.74 -7.84
CA LEU A 396 -20.32 -17.93 -8.69
C LEU A 396 -21.58 -18.81 -8.64
N LYS A 397 -22.23 -18.90 -7.48
CA LYS A 397 -23.52 -19.59 -7.34
C LYS A 397 -24.63 -18.88 -8.12
N GLU A 398 -24.67 -17.56 -8.13
CA GLU A 398 -25.62 -16.79 -8.94
C GLU A 398 -25.42 -17.03 -10.44
N ILE A 399 -24.17 -17.17 -10.90
CA ILE A 399 -23.83 -17.39 -12.31
C ILE A 399 -24.16 -18.83 -12.76
N PHE A 400 -23.82 -19.84 -11.95
CA PHE A 400 -23.82 -21.25 -12.36
C PHE A 400 -24.85 -22.12 -11.63
N GLY A 401 -25.63 -21.55 -10.72
CA GLY A 401 -26.57 -22.26 -9.85
C GLY A 401 -27.93 -22.54 -10.46
N SER A 402 -28.19 -22.06 -11.68
CA SER A 402 -29.36 -22.39 -12.49
C SER A 402 -29.22 -23.71 -13.24
#